data_AF-A0A942RIL3-F1
#
_entry.id   AF-A0A942RIL3-F1
#
_cell.length_a   1.000
_cell.length_b   1.000
_cell.length_c   1.000
_cell.angle_alpha   90.00
_cell.angle_beta   90.00
_cell.angle_gamma   90.00
#
_symmetry.space_group_name_H-M   'P 1'
#
loop_
_entity.id
_entity.type
_entity.pdbx_description
1 polymer ?
#
loop_
_entity_poly.entity_id
_entity_poly.type
_entity_poly.pdbx_seq_one_letter_code
_entity_poly.pdbx_strand_id
1 'polypeptide(L)' 'MPSNIQYLVEETIKKCQSSAADMRTAAHTTDNNAARNSFEQTAQQLEECVQKCRSALNQLVK' A
#
# COMPACT_ATOMS: atom_id res chain seq x y z
N MET A 1 -3.38 24.73 6.01
CA MET A 1 -3.99 23.47 6.46
C MET A 1 -4.06 22.58 5.24
N PRO A 2 -3.48 21.37 5.24
CA PRO A 2 -3.73 20.41 4.17
C PRO A 2 -5.25 20.24 4.04
N SER A 3 -5.77 20.16 2.82
CA SER A 3 -7.19 19.86 2.65
C SER A 3 -7.49 18.51 3.33
N ASN A 4 -8.70 18.31 3.86
CA ASN A 4 -9.09 17.03 4.46
C ASN A 4 -8.76 15.84 3.51
N ILE A 5 -8.87 16.07 2.20
CA ILE A 5 -8.52 15.12 1.15
C ILE A 5 -7.01 14.79 1.12
N GLN A 6 -6.12 15.79 1.22
CA GLN A 6 -4.67 15.55 1.25
C GLN A 6 -4.29 14.67 2.45
N TYR A 7 -4.80 14.99 3.64
CA TYR A 7 -4.58 14.20 4.85
C TYR A 7 -5.09 12.75 4.68
N LEU A 8 -6.29 12.57 4.14
CA LEU A 8 -6.85 11.24 3.90
C LEU A 8 -6.00 10.41 2.94
N VAL A 9 -5.46 11.03 1.88
CA VAL A 9 -4.60 10.34 0.90
C VAL A 9 -3.25 9.97 1.54
N GLU A 10 -2.64 10.86 2.32
CA GLU A 10 -1.40 10.58 3.05
C GLU A 10 -1.57 9.44 4.07
N GLU A 11 -2.66 9.44 4.82
CA GLU A 11 -2.98 8.36 5.75
C GLU A 11 -3.25 7.03 5.03
N THR A 12 -3.89 7.08 3.86
CA THR A 12 -4.09 5.89 3.03
C THR A 12 -2.75 5.33 2.55
N ILE A 13 -1.83 6.19 2.09
CA ILE A 13 -0.48 5.78 1.69
C ILE A 13 0.22 5.05 2.83
N LYS A 14 0.22 5.61 4.05
CA LYS A 14 0.87 4.98 5.21
C LYS A 14 0.27 3.61 5.52
N LYS A 15 -1.07 3.49 5.52
CA LYS A 15 -1.77 2.23 5.78
C LYS A 15 -1.43 1.18 4.72
N CYS A 16 -1.48 1.53 3.43
CA CYS A 16 -1.11 0.60 2.36
C CYS A 16 0.35 0.16 2.45
N GLN A 17 1.27 1.06 2.79
CA GLN A 17 2.68 0.71 3.00
C GLN A 17 2.87 -0.27 4.17
N SER A 18 2.20 -0.02 5.30
CA SER A 18 2.23 -0.93 6.45
C SER A 18 1.67 -2.30 6.09
N SER A 19 0.47 -2.35 5.47
CA SER A 19 -0.15 -3.60 5.07
C SER A 19 0.68 -4.35 4.02
N ALA A 20 1.34 -3.65 3.09
CA ALA A 20 2.25 -4.29 2.13
C ALA A 20 3.42 -4.97 2.86
N ALA A 21 4.02 -4.31 3.85
CA ALA A 21 5.09 -4.89 4.67
C ALA A 21 4.61 -6.11 5.47
N ASP A 22 3.40 -6.04 6.05
CA ASP A 22 2.79 -7.17 6.76
C ASP A 22 2.54 -8.36 5.83
N MET A 23 2.03 -8.11 4.62
CA MET A 23 1.82 -9.16 3.60
C MET A 23 3.13 -9.77 3.12
N ARG A 24 4.20 -8.98 2.91
CA ARG A 24 5.54 -9.52 2.61
C ARG A 24 6.04 -10.40 3.75
N THR A 25 5.86 -9.97 5.00
CA THR A 25 6.24 -10.77 6.18
C THR A 25 5.44 -12.08 6.25
N ALA A 26 4.13 -12.04 5.98
CA ALA A 26 3.29 -13.23 5.91
C ALA A 26 3.72 -14.18 4.79
N ALA A 27 4.10 -13.65 3.62
CA ALA A 27 4.66 -14.44 2.52
C ALA A 27 5.97 -15.14 2.91
N HIS A 28 6.87 -14.45 3.61
CA HIS A 28 8.15 -15.01 4.05
C HIS A 28 8.05 -16.04 5.17
N THR A 29 6.97 -16.02 5.95
CA THR A 29 6.76 -16.90 7.11
C THR A 29 5.90 -18.12 6.78
N THR A 30 5.21 -18.14 5.64
CA THR A 30 4.34 -19.26 5.26
C THR A 30 5.05 -20.31 4.41
N ASP A 31 4.93 -21.57 4.82
CA ASP A 31 5.40 -22.73 4.05
C ASP A 31 4.43 -23.12 2.93
N ASN A 32 3.21 -22.58 2.95
CA ASN A 32 2.22 -22.84 1.91
C ASN A 32 2.49 -21.96 0.67
N ASN A 33 2.96 -22.59 -0.41
CA ASN A 33 3.27 -21.90 -1.68
C ASN A 33 2.09 -21.10 -2.24
N ALA A 34 0.85 -21.60 -2.13
CA ALA A 34 -0.31 -20.88 -2.64
C ALA A 34 -0.59 -19.63 -1.80
N ALA A 35 -0.53 -19.74 -0.47
CA ALA A 35 -0.68 -18.60 0.43
C ALA A 35 0.43 -17.57 0.24
N ARG A 36 1.68 -18.01 0.08
CA ARG A 36 2.83 -17.14 -0.24
C ARG A 36 2.55 -16.30 -1.47
N ASN A 37 2.16 -16.93 -2.57
CA ASN A 37 1.88 -16.24 -3.83
C ASN A 37 0.73 -15.22 -3.66
N SER A 38 -0.32 -15.58 -2.93
CA SER A 38 -1.43 -14.65 -2.65
C SER A 38 -0.98 -13.45 -1.82
N PHE A 39 -0.13 -13.65 -0.81
CA PHE A 39 0.42 -12.55 0.00
C PHE A 39 1.37 -11.67 -0.81
N GLU A 40 2.26 -12.23 -1.62
CA GLU A 40 3.14 -11.48 -2.52
C GLU A 40 2.33 -10.63 -3.53
N GLN A 41 1.30 -11.23 -4.15
CA GLN A 41 0.43 -10.50 -5.07
C GLN A 41 -0.33 -9.36 -4.36
N THR A 42 -0.83 -9.60 -3.15
CA THR A 42 -1.52 -8.58 -2.35
C THR A 42 -0.57 -7.43 -1.98
N ALA A 43 0.66 -7.75 -1.56
CA ALA A 43 1.67 -6.74 -1.27
C ALA A 43 1.97 -5.86 -2.51
N GLN A 44 2.12 -6.49 -3.68
CA GLN A 44 2.32 -5.77 -4.93
C GLN A 44 1.15 -4.83 -5.27
N GLN A 45 -0.10 -5.30 -5.11
CA GLN A 45 -1.28 -4.47 -5.36
C GLN A 45 -1.35 -3.25 -4.42
N LEU A 46 -0.94 -3.42 -3.15
CA LEU A 46 -0.86 -2.32 -2.19
C LEU A 46 0.25 -1.33 -2.55
N GLU A 47 1.41 -1.81 -3.01
CA GLU A 47 2.50 -0.97 -3.51
C GLU A 47 2.07 -0.15 -4.75
N GLU A 48 1.32 -0.76 -5.68
CA GLU A 48 0.72 -0.07 -6.82
C GLU A 48 -0.33 0.97 -6.40
N CYS A 49 -1.14 0.65 -5.38
CA CYS A 49 -2.07 1.59 -4.79
C CYS A 49 -1.35 2.83 -4.25
N VAL A 50 -0.24 2.64 -3.53
CA VAL A 50 0.60 3.74 -3.03
C VAL A 50 1.10 4.63 -4.18
N GLN A 51 1.56 4.06 -5.29
CA GLN A 51 2.02 4.86 -6.45
C GLN A 51 0.88 5.70 -7.05
N LYS A 52 -0.32 5.13 -7.16
CA LYS A 52 -1.50 5.85 -7.64
C LYS A 52 -1.90 6.98 -6.68
N CYS A 53 -1.92 6.71 -5.37
CA CYS A 53 -2.20 7.72 -4.34
C CYS A 53 -1.18 8.86 -4.35
N ARG A 54 0.12 8.56 -4.47
CA ARG A 54 1.18 9.59 -4.59
C ARG A 54 1.00 10.45 -5.83
N SER A 55 0.65 9.83 -6.96
CA SER A 55 0.37 10.56 -8.20
C SER A 55 -0.82 11.50 -8.06
N ALA A 56 -1.91 11.04 -7.42
CA ALA A 56 -3.07 11.87 -7.13
C ALA A 56 -2.75 13.00 -6.14
N LEU A 57 -2.01 12.71 -5.07
CA LEU A 57 -1.58 13.71 -4.09
C LEU A 57 -0.76 14.82 -4.76
N ASN A 58 0.17 14.47 -5.65
CA ASN A 58 0.96 15.43 -6.41
C ASN A 58 0.10 16.32 -7.33
N GLN A 59 -1.03 15.82 -7.85
CA GLN A 59 -1.96 16.61 -8.65
C GLN A 59 -2.82 17.55 -7.78
N LEU A 60 -3.10 17.19 -6.53
CA LEU A 60 -3.86 18.00 -5.57
C LEU A 60 -3.05 19.13 -4.94
N VAL A 61 -1.73 19.08 -5.03
CA VAL A 61 -0.80 20.09 -4.45
C VAL A 61 -0.27 21.05 -5.54
N LYS A 62 -0.52 20.75 -6.82
CA LYS A 62 -0.30 21.68 -7.94
C LYS A 62 -1.44 22.67 -8.06
#